data_AF-A0AAJ2NSH1-F1
#
_entry.id   AF-A0AAJ2NSH1-F1
#
_cell.length_a   1.000
_cell.length_b   1.000
_cell.length_c   1.000
_cell.angle_alpha   90.00
_cell.angle_beta   90.00
_cell.angle_gamma   90.00
#
_symmetry.space_group_name_H-M   'P 1'
#
loop_
_entity.id
_entity.type
_entity.pdbx_description
1 polymer ?
#
loop_
_entity_poly.entity_id
_entity_poly.type
_entity_poly.pdbx_seq_one_letter_code
_entity_poly.pdbx_strand_id
1 'polypeptide(L)'
;TRKLLEDEWKVEFIVVSDLFMTPSAKFADILLPGTTLFERYDIGLPWGNGDYVIFGDKAIDPLYECRDEYDVFAEVADKLGLKEKFTEGKTTLDLDKDSIERTRKEIDP
;
A
#
# COMPACT_ATOMS: atom_id res chain seq x y z
N THR A 1 23.57 -3.60 2.79
CA THR A 1 22.45 -2.71 3.14
C THR A 1 22.89 -1.57 4.03
N ARG A 2 23.28 -1.77 5.30
CA ARG A 2 23.72 -0.69 6.21
C ARG A 2 24.75 0.29 5.61
N LYS A 3 25.90 -0.22 5.13
CA LYS A 3 26.95 0.61 4.50
C LYS A 3 26.50 1.41 3.27
N LEU A 4 25.41 1.00 2.63
CA LEU A 4 24.83 1.72 1.49
C LEU A 4 23.89 2.84 1.98
N LEU A 5 23.09 2.55 3.02
CA LEU A 5 22.15 3.51 3.60
C LEU A 5 22.85 4.62 4.41
N GLU A 6 24.04 4.35 4.95
CA GLU A 6 24.87 5.34 5.65
C GLU A 6 25.71 6.22 4.68
N ASP A 7 25.73 5.89 3.39
CA ASP A 7 26.56 6.59 2.38
C ASP A 7 25.74 7.69 1.69
N GLU A 8 25.76 8.90 2.26
CA GLU A 8 25.01 10.07 1.78
C GLU A 8 25.36 10.47 0.33
N TRP A 9 26.53 10.07 -0.18
CA TRP A 9 26.89 10.31 -1.59
C TRP A 9 26.12 9.40 -2.56
N LYS A 10 25.63 8.26 -2.08
CA LYS A 10 24.86 7.30 -2.88
C LYS A 10 23.36 7.41 -2.67
N VAL A 11 22.94 7.79 -1.47
CA VAL A 11 21.53 7.94 -1.10
C VAL A 11 21.39 9.24 -0.32
N GLU A 12 20.86 10.27 -0.98
CA GLU A 12 20.74 11.61 -0.40
C GLU A 12 19.51 11.76 0.49
N PHE A 13 18.48 10.92 0.30
CA PHE A 13 17.23 11.00 1.04
C PHE A 13 16.52 9.65 1.10
N ILE A 14 16.09 9.26 2.31
CA ILE A 14 15.50 7.96 2.60
C ILE A 14 14.11 8.16 3.21
N VAL A 15 13.09 7.70 2.48
CA VAL A 15 11.72 7.56 2.99
C VAL A 15 11.43 6.09 3.22
N VAL A 16 10.91 5.75 4.40
CA VAL A 16 10.51 4.39 4.74
C VAL A 16 9.04 4.37 5.15
N SER A 17 8.26 3.47 4.56
CA SER A 17 6.93 3.06 5.04
C SER A 17 7.10 1.71 5.72
N ASP A 18 6.73 1.59 7.00
CA ASP A 18 6.87 0.34 7.75
C ASP A 18 5.84 0.26 8.88
N LEU A 19 5.54 -0.97 9.31
CA LEU A 19 4.71 -1.26 10.47
C LEU A 19 5.51 -1.14 11.78
N PHE A 20 6.81 -1.38 11.70
CA PHE A 20 7.69 -1.42 12.85
C PHE A 20 8.95 -0.58 12.62
N MET A 21 9.62 -0.18 13.71
CA MET A 21 10.95 0.41 13.66
C MET A 21 12.01 -0.65 13.33
N THR A 22 11.99 -1.13 12.07
CA THR A 22 12.93 -2.13 11.56
C THR A 22 14.36 -1.58 11.51
N PRO A 23 15.39 -2.45 11.41
CA PRO A 23 16.76 -1.99 11.27
C PRO A 23 16.99 -1.04 10.10
N SER A 24 16.21 -1.15 9.02
CA SER A 24 16.25 -0.24 7.87
C SER A 24 15.55 1.09 8.16
N ALA A 25 14.38 1.07 8.84
CA ALA A 25 13.64 2.26 9.24
C ALA A 25 14.46 3.22 10.11
N LYS A 26 15.44 2.72 10.87
CA LYS A 26 16.35 3.53 11.68
C LYS A 26 17.26 4.47 10.88
N PHE A 27 17.41 4.24 9.58
CA PHE A 27 18.18 5.09 8.67
C PHE A 27 17.28 6.04 7.88
N ALA A 28 15.97 6.08 8.14
CA ALA A 28 15.06 6.92 7.39
C ALA A 28 15.15 8.39 7.83
N ASP A 29 15.15 9.31 6.85
CA ASP A 29 14.95 10.74 7.09
C ASP A 29 13.47 11.02 7.38
N ILE A 30 12.58 10.31 6.70
CA ILE A 30 11.14 10.31 6.95
C ILE A 30 10.66 8.87 7.13
N LEU A 31 10.04 8.60 8.28
CA LEU A 31 9.36 7.34 8.56
C LEU A 31 7.84 7.57 8.53
N LEU A 32 7.15 6.82 7.68
CA LEU A 32 5.70 6.83 7.55
C LEU A 32 5.12 5.56 8.20
N PRO A 33 4.20 5.69 9.18
CA PRO A 33 3.56 4.55 9.81
C PRO A 33 2.53 3.92 8.88
N GLY A 34 2.77 2.69 8.45
CA GLY A 34 1.86 1.93 7.58
C GLY A 34 0.75 1.20 8.36
N THR A 35 -0.27 0.76 7.63
CA THR A 35 -1.37 -0.09 8.16
C THR A 35 -1.11 -1.57 7.93
N THR A 36 -1.50 -2.42 8.87
CA THR A 36 -1.49 -3.88 8.66
C THR A 36 -2.62 -4.31 7.71
N LEU A 37 -2.56 -5.56 7.25
CA LEU A 37 -3.62 -6.17 6.43
C LEU A 37 -5.00 -6.22 7.10
N PHE A 38 -5.08 -6.04 8.43
CA PHE A 38 -6.35 -6.03 9.17
C PHE A 38 -6.97 -4.63 9.27
N GLU A 39 -6.22 -3.59 8.86
CA GLU A 39 -6.61 -2.17 8.98
C GLU A 39 -7.07 -1.58 7.65
N ARG A 40 -6.98 -2.34 6.55
CA ARG A 40 -7.30 -1.91 5.18
C ARG A 40 -8.08 -2.97 4.40
N TYR A 41 -8.69 -2.54 3.30
CA TYR A 41 -9.23 -3.43 2.29
C TYR A 41 -8.09 -3.92 1.40
N ASP A 42 -8.07 -5.21 1.10
CA ASP A 42 -7.07 -5.80 0.20
C ASP A 42 -7.67 -7.03 -0.50
N ILE A 43 -7.13 -7.37 -1.66
CA ILE A 43 -7.48 -8.57 -2.40
C ILE A 43 -6.23 -9.31 -2.83
N GLY A 44 -6.15 -10.58 -2.42
CA GLY A 44 -4.96 -11.40 -2.59
C GLY A 44 -5.27 -12.74 -3.25
N LEU A 45 -4.25 -13.29 -3.90
CA LEU A 45 -4.23 -14.68 -4.32
C LEU A 45 -3.66 -15.55 -3.19
N PRO A 46 -4.11 -16.81 -3.05
CA PRO A 46 -3.52 -17.74 -2.11
C PRO A 46 -2.05 -17.98 -2.46
N TRP A 47 -1.22 -18.21 -1.43
CA TRP A 47 0.18 -18.53 -1.65
C TRP A 47 0.31 -19.94 -2.25
N GLY A 48 0.66 -20.01 -3.53
CA GLY A 48 0.82 -21.26 -4.28
C GLY A 48 -0.29 -21.48 -5.30
N ASN A 49 -0.79 -22.72 -5.39
CA ASN A 49 -1.81 -23.11 -6.36
C ASN A 49 -3.18 -23.10 -5.69
N GLY A 50 -4.06 -22.19 -6.10
CA GLY A 50 -5.46 -22.17 -5.70
C GLY A 50 -6.27 -21.28 -6.63
N ASP A 51 -7.36 -21.82 -7.17
CA ASP A 51 -8.26 -21.11 -8.10
C ASP A 51 -9.35 -20.35 -7.33
N TYR A 52 -8.93 -19.61 -6.31
CA TYR A 52 -9.81 -18.75 -5.52
C TYR A 52 -9.09 -17.47 -5.15
N VAL A 53 -9.87 -16.46 -4.78
CA VAL A 53 -9.36 -15.16 -4.35
C VAL A 53 -9.71 -14.95 -2.89
N ILE A 54 -8.81 -14.34 -2.14
CA ILE A 54 -9.01 -13.98 -0.74
C ILE A 54 -9.31 -12.49 -0.69
N PHE A 55 -10.51 -12.16 -0.21
CA PHE A 55 -10.86 -10.78 0.12
C PHE A 55 -10.52 -10.51 1.59
N GLY A 56 -9.59 -9.59 1.81
CA GLY A 56 -9.25 -9.05 3.11
C GLY A 56 -10.19 -7.89 3.43
N ASP A 57 -11.22 -8.17 4.24
CA ASP A 57 -12.07 -7.11 4.78
C ASP A 57 -11.32 -6.36 5.89
N LYS A 58 -11.66 -5.08 6.06
CA LYS A 58 -11.09 -4.23 7.10
C LYS A 58 -11.67 -4.62 8.45
N ALA A 59 -10.86 -5.27 9.28
CA ALA A 59 -11.27 -5.79 10.58
C ALA A 59 -11.30 -4.72 11.68
N ILE A 60 -10.36 -3.77 11.64
CA ILE A 60 -10.27 -2.63 12.57
C ILE A 60 -9.93 -1.35 11.81
N ASP A 61 -10.13 -0.19 12.44
CA ASP A 61 -9.62 1.08 11.92
C ASP A 61 -8.09 1.19 12.06
N PRO A 62 -7.40 1.89 11.14
CA PRO A 62 -5.99 2.23 11.29
C PRO A 62 -5.67 2.77 12.68
N LEU A 63 -4.66 2.19 13.31
CA LEU A 63 -4.29 2.59 14.66
C LEU A 63 -3.44 3.86 14.66
N TYR A 64 -3.66 4.71 15.66
CA TYR A 64 -2.89 5.95 15.87
C TYR A 64 -2.91 6.86 14.64
N GLU A 65 -1.73 7.18 14.09
CA GLU A 65 -1.54 7.96 12.87
C GLU A 65 -1.15 7.07 11.69
N CYS A 66 -1.34 5.74 11.79
CA CYS A 66 -1.09 4.84 10.68
C CYS A 66 -2.02 5.18 9.52
N ARG A 67 -1.46 5.15 8.31
CA ARG A 67 -2.18 5.46 7.08
C ARG A 67 -1.97 4.37 6.06
N ASP A 68 -3.02 4.05 5.32
CA ASP A 68 -2.88 3.12 4.21
C ASP A 68 -2.01 3.75 3.11
N GLU A 69 -1.20 2.91 2.48
CA GLU A 69 -0.21 3.35 1.51
C GLU A 69 -0.87 3.95 0.28
N TYR A 70 -2.04 3.44 -0.12
CA TYR A 70 -2.82 4.00 -1.22
C TYR A 70 -3.17 5.47 -0.97
N ASP A 71 -3.65 5.79 0.23
CA ASP A 71 -4.01 7.17 0.60
C ASP A 71 -2.79 8.09 0.64
N VAL A 72 -1.68 7.61 1.17
CA VAL A 72 -0.41 8.36 1.20
C VAL A 72 0.06 8.66 -0.21
N PHE A 73 0.05 7.68 -1.11
CA PHE A 73 0.45 7.89 -2.50
C PHE A 73 -0.55 8.76 -3.27
N ALA A 74 -1.84 8.68 -2.97
CA ALA A 74 -2.86 9.56 -3.54
C ALA A 74 -2.61 11.03 -3.16
N GLU A 75 -2.21 11.30 -1.91
CA GLU A 75 -1.83 12.66 -1.48
C GLU A 75 -0.53 13.15 -2.09
N VAL A 76 0.46 12.27 -2.24
CA VAL A 76 1.70 12.61 -2.96
C VAL A 76 1.37 12.93 -4.42
N ALA A 77 0.52 12.13 -5.07
CA ALA A 77 0.06 12.38 -6.42
C ALA A 77 -0.70 13.71 -6.53
N ASP A 78 -1.50 14.08 -5.53
CA ASP A 78 -2.18 15.38 -5.46
C ASP A 78 -1.20 16.54 -5.45
N LYS A 79 -0.16 16.46 -4.62
CA LYS A 79 0.92 17.47 -4.58
C LYS A 79 1.67 17.59 -5.90
N LEU A 80 1.66 16.55 -6.73
CA LEU A 80 2.26 16.52 -8.06
C LEU A 80 1.27 16.87 -9.18
N GLY A 81 0.00 17.13 -8.89
CA GLY A 81 -1.05 17.38 -9.88
C GLY A 81 -1.48 16.13 -10.66
N LEU A 82 -1.24 14.94 -10.13
CA LEU A 82 -1.49 13.64 -10.76
C LEU A 82 -2.58 12.82 -10.06
N LYS A 83 -3.28 13.38 -9.06
CA LYS A 83 -4.27 12.64 -8.25
C LYS A 83 -5.34 11.95 -9.08
N GLU A 84 -5.93 12.66 -10.04
CA GLU A 84 -6.99 12.10 -10.87
C GLU A 84 -6.48 10.90 -11.69
N LYS A 85 -5.27 11.01 -12.23
CA LYS A 85 -4.63 9.92 -12.98
C LYS A 85 -4.24 8.74 -12.07
N PHE A 86 -3.87 9.00 -10.83
CA PHE A 86 -3.48 7.95 -9.88
C PHE A 86 -4.68 7.22 -9.29
N THR A 87 -5.69 7.98 -8.85
CA THR A 87 -6.85 7.42 -8.15
C THR A 87 -7.96 6.98 -9.09
N GLU A 88 -8.05 7.59 -10.28
CA GLU A 88 -9.21 7.48 -11.18
C GLU A 88 -10.54 7.80 -10.46
N GLY A 89 -10.49 8.58 -9.38
CA GLY A 89 -11.65 8.88 -8.53
C GLY A 89 -12.14 7.71 -7.67
N LYS A 90 -11.34 6.65 -7.53
CA LYS A 90 -11.71 5.41 -6.81
C LYS A 90 -11.01 5.33 -5.45
N THR A 91 -11.66 4.64 -4.52
CA THR A 91 -11.04 4.20 -3.25
C THR A 91 -10.42 2.80 -3.43
N THR A 92 -9.60 2.36 -2.46
CA THR A 92 -9.07 0.98 -2.45
C THR A 92 -10.19 -0.07 -2.57
N LEU A 93 -11.31 0.12 -1.85
CA LEU A 93 -12.45 -0.79 -1.91
C LEU A 93 -13.14 -0.78 -3.28
N ASP A 94 -13.20 0.36 -3.96
CA ASP A 94 -13.79 0.43 -5.31
C ASP A 94 -12.91 -0.32 -6.31
N LEU A 95 -11.58 -0.19 -6.19
CA LEU A 95 -10.62 -0.94 -7.00
C LEU A 95 -10.76 -2.46 -6.79
N ASP A 96 -10.93 -2.90 -5.54
CA ASP A 96 -11.13 -4.32 -5.22
C ASP A 96 -12.42 -4.86 -5.83
N LYS A 97 -13.53 -4.12 -5.70
CA LYS A 97 -14.82 -4.48 -6.30
C LYS A 97 -14.74 -4.56 -7.81
N ASP A 98 -14.14 -3.57 -8.46
CA ASP A 98 -13.93 -3.54 -9.90
C ASP A 98 -13.12 -4.77 -10.37
N SER A 99 -12.08 -5.14 -9.61
CA SER A 99 -11.27 -6.32 -9.89
C SER A 99 -12.07 -7.62 -9.81
N ILE A 100 -12.89 -7.78 -8.77
CA ILE A 100 -13.79 -8.94 -8.60
C ILE A 100 -14.81 -9.00 -9.73
N GLU A 101 -15.46 -7.89 -10.06
CA GLU A 101 -16.48 -7.84 -11.11
C GLU A 101 -15.91 -8.13 -12.49
N ARG A 102 -14.74 -7.59 -12.82
CA ARG A 102 -14.03 -7.91 -14.07
C ARG A 102 -13.76 -9.41 -14.16
N THR A 103 -13.22 -9.99 -13.10
CA THR A 103 -12.86 -11.41 -13.05
C THR A 103 -14.10 -12.30 -13.18
N ARG A 104 -15.23 -11.95 -12.54
CA ARG A 104 -16.50 -12.68 -12.66
C ARG A 104 -17.01 -12.74 -14.10
N LYS A 105 -16.96 -11.61 -14.83
CA LYS A 105 -17.39 -11.54 -16.24
C LYS A 105 -16.49 -12.36 -17.18
N GLU A 106 -15.22 -12.51 -16.86
CA GLU A 106 -14.28 -13.29 -17.67
C GLU A 106 -14.46 -14.81 -17.47
N ILE A 107 -14.85 -15.24 -16.27
CA ILE A 107 -15.01 -16.67 -15.93
C ILE A 107 -16.42 -17.19 -16.30
N ASP A 108 -17.46 -16.37 -16.15
CA ASP A 108 -18.87 -16.74 -16.44
C ASP A 108 -19.49 -15.71 -17.41
N PRO A 109 -19.21 -15.82 -18.74
CA PRO A 109 -19.61 -14.84 -19.75
C PRO A 109 -21.10 -14.84 -20.12
#